data_AF-A0AAF0Z8F3-F1
#
_entry.id   AF-A0AAF0Z8F3-F1
#
_cell.length_a   1.000
_cell.length_b   1.000
_cell.length_c   1.000
_cell.angle_alpha   90.00
_cell.angle_beta   90.00
_cell.angle_gamma   90.00
#
_symmetry.space_group_name_H-M   'P 1'
#
loop_
_entity.id
_entity.type
_entity.pdbx_description
1 polymer ?
#
loop_
_entity_poly.entity_id
_entity_poly.type
_entity_poly.pdbx_seq_one_letter_code
_entity_poly.pdbx_strand_id
1 'polypeptide(L)' 'MTQTTDDAHGTAERSPTPRNNEHVLVVGEAIIDVVHRADGTVDYLPGGSLGNVALTLGRLERTTTLAT' A
#
# COMPACT_ATOMS: atom_id res chain seq x y z
N MET A 1 -0.70 -41.76 26.87
CA MET A 1 -1.83 -41.64 25.93
C MET A 1 -2.57 -40.39 26.38
N THR A 2 -2.38 -39.20 25.82
CA THR A 2 -2.28 -38.82 24.40
C THR A 2 -1.44 -37.55 24.28
N GLN A 3 -0.59 -37.49 23.25
CA GLN A 3 0.20 -36.32 22.84
C GLN A 3 -0.66 -35.49 21.88
N THR A 4 -0.75 -34.15 22.04
CA THR A 4 -1.39 -33.26 21.04
C THR A 4 -0.81 -31.84 21.15
N THR A 5 0.08 -31.53 20.18
CA THR A 5 0.47 -30.22 19.56
C THR A 5 0.85 -29.07 20.49
N ASP A 6 2.11 -28.59 20.53
CA ASP A 6 2.93 -28.01 19.45
C ASP A 6 2.19 -26.94 18.65
N ASP A 7 2.39 -25.69 19.05
CA ASP A 7 2.54 -24.52 18.17
C ASP A 7 3.10 -23.38 19.02
N ALA A 8 4.42 -23.39 19.18
CA ALA A 8 5.16 -22.27 19.74
C ALA A 8 5.12 -21.07 18.77
N HIS A 9 4.04 -20.29 18.80
CA HIS A 9 4.07 -18.90 18.32
C HIS A 9 4.83 -18.08 19.37
N GLY A 10 6.15 -18.01 19.21
CA GLY A 10 7.04 -17.25 20.08
C GLY A 10 6.58 -15.80 20.23
N THR A 11 6.13 -15.45 21.44
CA THR A 11 5.88 -14.09 21.91
C THR A 11 7.21 -13.35 22.07
N ALA A 12 7.96 -13.17 20.98
CA ALA A 12 9.04 -12.21 20.97
C ALA A 12 8.38 -10.83 20.90
N GLU A 13 8.23 -10.20 22.06
CA GLU A 13 7.99 -8.76 22.16
C GLU A 13 9.09 -8.07 21.34
N ARG A 14 8.76 -7.71 20.11
CA ARG A 14 9.64 -6.92 19.27
C ARG A 14 9.73 -5.55 19.92
N SER A 15 10.76 -5.35 20.75
CA SER A 15 11.15 -4.03 21.23
C SER A 15 11.12 -3.08 20.02
N PRO A 16 10.33 -1.98 20.06
CA PRO A 16 10.30 -1.05 18.94
C PRO A 16 11.58 -0.23 19.00
N THR A 17 12.69 -0.81 18.52
CA THR A 17 13.78 0.02 18.02
C THR A 17 13.18 0.85 16.90
N PRO A 18 13.20 2.19 16.97
CA PRO A 18 12.62 3.00 15.91
C PRO A 18 13.37 2.67 14.62
N ARG A 19 12.70 1.95 13.72
CA ARG A 19 13.18 1.74 12.36
C ARG A 19 13.06 3.10 11.69
N ASN A 20 14.14 3.86 11.76
CA ASN A 20 14.31 5.19 11.18
C ASN A 20 14.30 5.18 9.63
N ASN A 21 13.55 4.27 9.02
CA ASN A 21 13.27 4.24 7.59
C ASN A 21 12.01 3.39 7.33
N GLU A 22 10.85 3.88 7.75
CA GLU A 22 9.55 3.28 7.41
C GLU A 22 9.25 3.58 5.94
N HIS A 23 9.86 2.80 5.05
CA HIS A 23 9.59 2.81 3.62
C HIS A 23 8.40 1.91 3.31
N VAL A 24 7.46 2.41 2.50
CA VAL A 24 6.28 1.67 2.06
C VAL A 24 6.43 1.29 0.59
N LEU A 25 6.46 -0.01 0.32
CA LEU A 25 6.34 -0.55 -1.03
C LEU A 25 4.87 -0.82 -1.34
N VAL A 26 4.34 -0.13 -2.35
CA VAL A 26 3.00 -0.36 -2.88
C VAL A 26 3.16 -1.15 -4.18
N VAL A 27 2.54 -2.34 -4.26
CA VAL A 27 2.63 -3.21 -5.44
C VAL A 27 1.28 -3.23 -6.12
N GLY A 28 1.24 -2.85 -7.40
CA GLY A 28 0.04 -2.86 -8.20
C GLY A 28 0.12 -1.91 -9.37
N GLU A 29 -1.03 -1.62 -9.94
CA GLU A 29 -1.15 -0.89 -11.20
C GLU A 29 -1.38 0.62 -11.01
N ALA A 30 -0.86 1.38 -11.98
CA ALA A 30 -1.22 2.76 -12.24
C ALA A 30 -1.76 2.85 -13.66
N ILE A 31 -2.97 3.38 -13.81
CA ILE A 31 -3.69 3.44 -15.08
C ILE A 31 -4.17 4.87 -15.36
N ILE A 32 -4.78 5.07 -16.53
CA ILE A 32 -5.47 6.32 -16.85
C ILE A 32 -6.98 6.07 -16.83
N ASP A 33 -7.67 6.80 -15.97
CA ASP A 33 -9.12 6.84 -15.93
C ASP A 33 -9.62 7.85 -16.98
N VAL A 34 -10.49 7.39 -17.88
CA VAL A 34 -11.13 8.23 -18.90
C VAL A 34 -12.53 8.61 -18.42
N VAL A 35 -12.72 9.88 -18.08
CA VAL A 35 -13.98 10.38 -17.49
C VAL A 35 -14.75 11.19 -18.52
N HIS A 36 -15.92 10.69 -18.91
CA HIS A 36 -16.86 11.40 -19.77
C HIS A 36 -17.77 12.28 -18.92
N ARG A 37 -17.79 13.60 -19.19
CA ARG A 37 -18.61 14.56 -18.45
C ARG A 37 -19.93 14.85 -19.15
N ALA A 38 -20.88 15.38 -18.37
CA ALA A 38 -22.20 15.77 -18.85
C ALA A 38 -22.18 16.93 -19.86
N ASP A 39 -21.12 17.76 -19.84
CA ASP A 39 -20.90 18.84 -20.80
C ASP A 39 -20.24 18.37 -22.11
N GLY A 40 -20.02 17.05 -22.27
CA GLY A 40 -19.39 16.44 -23.42
C GLY A 40 -17.86 16.46 -23.40
N THR A 41 -17.23 17.03 -22.37
CA THR A 41 -15.77 16.97 -22.22
C THR A 41 -15.30 15.57 -21.79
N VAL A 42 -14.06 15.24 -22.17
CA VAL A 42 -13.40 13.99 -21.77
C VAL A 42 -12.10 14.33 -21.07
N ASP A 43 -11.98 13.86 -19.83
CA ASP A 43 -10.78 14.03 -19.02
C ASP A 43 -10.00 12.73 -18.88
N TYR A 44 -8.68 12.87 -18.87
CA TYR A 44 -7.74 11.78 -18.63
C TYR A 44 -7.07 12.03 -17.29
N LEU A 45 -7.42 11.22 -16.31
CA LEU A 45 -6.96 11.37 -14.93
C LEU A 45 -6.08 10.17 -14.54
N PRO A 46 -5.01 10.37 -13.75
CA PRO A 46 -4.31 9.24 -13.16
C PRO A 46 -5.25 8.44 -12.27
N GLY A 47 -5.22 7.11 -12.43
CA GLY A 47 -6.07 6.16 -11.74
C GLY A 47 -5.30 4.94 -11.22
N GLY A 48 -6.07 3.94 -10.82
CA GLY A 48 -5.57 2.70 -10.20
C GLY A 48 -5.60 2.77 -8.69
N SER A 49 -6.20 1.77 -8.05
CA SER A 49 -6.38 1.75 -6.59
C SER A 49 -5.05 1.83 -5.85
N LEU A 50 -4.04 1.08 -6.32
CA LEU A 50 -2.71 1.07 -5.70
C LEU A 50 -1.90 2.31 -6.09
N GLY A 51 -2.05 2.82 -7.32
CA GLY A 51 -1.52 4.14 -7.70
C GLY A 51 -2.02 5.26 -6.78
N ASN A 52 -3.32 5.29 -6.46
CA ASN A 52 -3.92 6.27 -5.55
C ASN A 52 -3.45 6.12 -4.11
N VAL A 53 -3.22 4.88 -3.64
CA VAL A 53 -2.63 4.62 -2.32
C VAL A 53 -1.20 5.17 -2.26
N ALA A 54 -0.37 4.87 -3.25
CA ALA A 54 1.01 5.36 -3.31
C ALA A 54 1.07 6.90 -3.35
N LEU A 55 0.20 7.54 -4.15
CA LEU A 55 0.09 8.99 -4.23
C LEU A 55 -0.33 9.61 -2.90
N THR A 56 -1.33 9.02 -2.24
CA THR A 56 -1.81 9.46 -0.92
C THR A 56 -0.70 9.39 0.12
N LEU A 57 0.04 8.28 0.18
CA LEU A 57 1.15 8.11 1.12
C LEU A 57 2.27 9.13 0.85
N GLY A 58 2.62 9.38 -0.42
CA GLY A 58 3.59 10.41 -0.78
C GLY A 58 3.14 11.82 -0.37
N ARG A 59 1.84 12.14 -0.51
CA ARG A 59 1.25 13.43 -0.06
C ARG A 59 1.25 13.58 1.46
N LEU A 60 1.24 12.48 2.20
CA LEU A 60 1.38 12.46 3.67
C LEU A 60 2.84 12.38 4.12
N GLU A 61 3.77 12.69 3.23
CA GLU A 61 5.22 12.72 3.46
C GLU A 61 5.79 11.38 3.93
N ARG A 62 5.19 10.27 3.47
CA ARG A 62 5.69 8.91 3.71
C ARG A 62 6.60 8.48 2.57
N THR A 63 7.79 7.98 2.92
CA THR A 63 8.74 7.44 1.94
C THR A 63 8.11 6.23 1.25
N THR A 64 7.69 6.39 0.00
CA THR A 64 6.84 5.41 -0.70
C THR A 64 7.38 5.13 -2.10
N THR A 65 7.30 3.87 -2.53
CA THR A 65 7.59 3.45 -3.90
C THR A 65 6.43 2.62 -4.44
N LEU A 66 5.97 2.94 -5.65
CA LEU A 66 5.05 2.10 -6.41
C LEU A 66 5.86 1.17 -7.32
N ALA A 67 5.57 -0.13 -7.30
CA ALA A 67 6.10 -1.12 -8.23
C ALA A 67 4.94 -1.68 -9.08
N THR A 68 5.12 -1.66 -10.40
CA THR A 68 4.09 -2.01 -11.41
C THR A 68 4.54 -3.18 -12.27
#